data_AF-A0A7V8E5N9-F1
#
_entry.id   AF-A0A7V8E5N9-F1
#
_cell.length_a   1.000
_cell.length_b   1.000
_cell.length_c   1.000
_cell.angle_alpha   90.00
_cell.angle_beta   90.00
_cell.angle_gamma   90.00
#
_symmetry.space_group_name_H-M   'P 1'
#
loop_
_entity.id
_entity.type
_entity.pdbx_description
1 polymer ?
#
loop_
_entity_poly.entity_id
_entity_poly.type
_entity_poly.pdbx_seq_one_letter_code
_entity_poly.pdbx_strand_id
1 'polypeptide(L)'
;MGAALDSGLDVTALHNHFTREEPRVYFMHIGGEGTAEGLAAGVGKALTAVKTVRAGAPQPVRGAGKPLPGKNSIDAGPLGKILGVSGLSKDGMFKAVIGRPVSMPCGCEAGKEMGVNTWAAFIGSDADAAVDGDFATAAGELQPVLQALRKAGISIVAIHSHMEGESPRLVFLHYWGRGAAADLARGVRSALDAQAGSRFEFDVDPTGALPAGWKAEKGSWKVEEKGRAGRCLTLADTGGDSGFNLCWRADVDFKDGSVEAQVRADTGTVDQGGGVAWRVRDAKNYYLARYNPLEGNFRVYVVKDGSRRQLASAEGLAVKSGEWFPVRIEHRGDRIECSLNGQRLLEATDATLPGAGGIGLWSKADAASSFDDVVVTPAR
;
A
#
# COMPACT_ATOMS: atom_id res chain seq x y z
N MET A 1 -20.13 3.54 6.65
CA MET A 1 -18.71 3.42 6.25
C MET A 1 -18.44 2.17 5.42
N GLY A 2 -18.49 0.94 5.97
CA GLY A 2 -18.17 -0.29 5.22
C GLY A 2 -18.87 -0.39 3.85
N ALA A 3 -20.20 -0.30 3.82
CA ALA A 3 -20.95 -0.33 2.55
C ALA A 3 -20.58 0.77 1.53
N ALA A 4 -20.08 1.92 1.97
CA ALA A 4 -19.60 2.97 1.07
C ALA A 4 -18.23 2.56 0.47
N LEU A 5 -17.29 2.14 1.31
CA LEU A 5 -15.97 1.65 0.90
C LEU A 5 -16.08 0.43 -0.03
N ASP A 6 -16.96 -0.53 0.29
CA ASP A 6 -17.20 -1.73 -0.53
C ASP A 6 -17.86 -1.41 -1.89
N SER A 7 -18.44 -0.21 -2.01
CA SER A 7 -19.03 0.29 -3.25
C SER A 7 -18.08 1.20 -4.05
N GLY A 8 -16.81 1.29 -3.65
CA GLY A 8 -15.81 2.14 -4.31
C GLY A 8 -15.96 3.63 -4.02
N LEU A 9 -16.73 4.01 -2.99
CA LEU A 9 -16.79 5.40 -2.55
C LEU A 9 -15.68 5.68 -1.54
N ASP A 10 -15.05 6.84 -1.68
CA ASP A 10 -14.08 7.34 -0.73
C ASP A 10 -14.78 7.87 0.51
N VAL A 11 -14.21 7.64 1.69
CA VAL A 11 -14.59 8.30 2.93
C VAL A 11 -13.50 9.30 3.29
N THR A 12 -13.84 10.59 3.28
CA THR A 12 -12.84 11.67 3.34
C THR A 12 -12.81 12.39 4.68
N ALA A 13 -13.90 12.33 5.45
CA ALA A 13 -13.98 12.89 6.79
C ALA A 13 -15.01 12.13 7.64
N LEU A 14 -14.79 12.13 8.95
CA LEU A 14 -15.75 11.66 9.95
C LEU A 14 -15.65 12.56 11.18
N HIS A 15 -16.72 13.27 11.51
CA HIS A 15 -16.75 14.20 12.65
C HIS A 15 -18.17 14.57 13.07
N ASN A 16 -18.32 15.23 14.22
CA ASN A 16 -19.58 15.82 14.67
C ASN A 16 -19.64 17.29 14.24
N HIS A 17 -20.84 17.83 14.02
CA HIS A 17 -21.04 19.26 13.70
C HIS A 17 -21.55 20.07 14.89
N PHE A 18 -22.16 19.40 15.86
CA PHE A 18 -22.76 20.00 17.03
C PHE A 18 -22.05 19.46 18.28
N THR A 19 -22.18 20.15 19.41
CA THR A 19 -21.46 19.81 20.66
C THR A 19 -22.35 19.23 21.74
N ARG A 20 -23.67 19.34 21.59
CA ARG A 20 -24.68 18.99 22.60
C ARG A 20 -25.85 18.22 21.99
N GLU A 21 -25.67 17.64 20.81
CA GLU A 21 -26.71 16.86 20.16
C GLU A 21 -26.98 15.56 20.93
N GLU A 22 -28.26 15.30 21.14
CA GLU A 22 -28.75 14.02 21.67
C GLU A 22 -29.86 13.50 20.75
N PRO A 23 -29.68 12.33 20.12
CA PRO A 23 -28.50 11.45 20.18
C PRO A 23 -27.28 12.06 19.47
N ARG A 24 -26.07 11.56 19.76
CA ARG A 24 -24.84 11.95 19.04
C ARG A 24 -24.99 11.69 17.55
N VAL A 25 -24.62 12.68 16.72
CA VAL A 25 -24.73 12.60 15.25
C VAL A 25 -23.37 12.79 14.61
N TYR A 26 -22.89 11.74 13.95
CA TYR A 26 -21.69 11.78 13.13
C TYR A 26 -22.03 12.08 11.67
N PHE A 27 -21.20 12.93 11.08
CA PHE A 27 -21.20 13.26 9.67
C PHE A 27 -20.05 12.52 9.01
N MET A 28 -20.36 11.76 7.96
CA MET A 28 -19.38 11.05 7.15
C MET A 28 -19.38 11.67 5.77
N HIS A 29 -18.25 12.25 5.38
CA HIS A 29 -18.09 12.82 4.05
C HIS A 29 -17.66 11.71 3.10
N ILE A 30 -18.28 11.69 1.93
CA ILE A 30 -17.97 10.73 0.87
C ILE A 30 -17.57 11.45 -0.41
N GLY A 31 -16.69 10.81 -1.18
CA GLY A 31 -16.28 11.25 -2.51
C GLY A 31 -16.22 10.06 -3.47
N GLY A 32 -16.01 10.34 -4.75
CA GLY A 32 -15.81 9.32 -5.77
C GLY A 32 -15.84 9.91 -7.17
N GLU A 33 -15.21 9.22 -8.11
CA GLU A 33 -15.21 9.55 -9.54
C GLU A 33 -15.75 8.35 -10.33
N GLY A 34 -16.50 8.60 -11.40
CA GLY A 34 -17.12 7.54 -12.20
C GLY A 34 -18.42 7.99 -12.85
N THR A 35 -19.20 7.03 -13.35
CA THR A 35 -20.53 7.34 -13.92
C THR A 35 -21.49 7.78 -12.82
N ALA A 36 -22.43 8.66 -13.18
CA ALA A 36 -23.46 9.11 -12.25
C ALA A 36 -24.27 7.94 -11.67
N GLU A 37 -24.56 6.93 -12.51
CA GLU A 37 -25.27 5.71 -12.12
C GLU A 37 -24.46 4.88 -11.11
N GLY A 38 -23.15 4.73 -11.32
CA GLY A 38 -22.27 3.99 -10.42
C GLY A 38 -22.17 4.66 -9.05
N LEU A 39 -21.96 5.97 -9.03
CA LEU A 39 -21.92 6.76 -7.80
C LEU A 39 -23.27 6.73 -7.07
N ALA A 40 -24.38 6.93 -7.77
CA ALA A 40 -25.72 6.87 -7.20
C ALA A 40 -26.03 5.49 -6.60
N ALA A 41 -25.63 4.41 -7.29
CA ALA A 41 -25.79 3.04 -6.79
C ALA A 41 -24.97 2.82 -5.51
N GLY A 42 -23.72 3.31 -5.45
CA GLY A 42 -22.88 3.23 -4.26
C GLY A 42 -23.47 3.98 -3.07
N VAL A 43 -23.95 5.21 -3.28
CA VAL A 43 -24.62 6.00 -2.24
C VAL A 43 -25.90 5.31 -1.78
N GLY A 44 -26.69 4.76 -2.72
CA GLY A 44 -27.89 3.99 -2.43
C GLY A 44 -27.62 2.79 -1.53
N LYS A 45 -26.54 2.04 -1.77
CA LYS A 45 -26.10 0.93 -0.92
C LYS A 45 -25.73 1.41 0.49
N ALA A 46 -24.99 2.51 0.61
CA ALA A 46 -24.62 3.08 1.91
C ALA A 46 -25.86 3.50 2.73
N LEU A 47 -26.82 4.18 2.10
CA LEU A 47 -28.09 4.57 2.75
C LEU A 47 -28.95 3.35 3.10
N THR A 48 -28.96 2.32 2.26
CA THR A 48 -29.66 1.06 2.54
C THR A 48 -29.07 0.37 3.77
N ALA A 49 -27.74 0.32 3.89
CA ALA A 49 -27.08 -0.22 5.08
C ALA A 49 -27.48 0.53 6.36
N VAL A 50 -27.60 1.86 6.31
CA VAL A 50 -28.11 2.67 7.44
C VAL A 50 -29.55 2.27 7.79
N LYS A 51 -30.44 2.15 6.80
CA LYS A 51 -31.83 1.72 7.02
C LYS A 51 -31.90 0.33 7.65
N THR A 52 -31.10 -0.63 7.18
CA THR A 52 -31.04 -1.99 7.73
C THR A 52 -30.64 -1.99 9.20
N VAL A 53 -29.59 -1.24 9.57
CA VAL A 53 -29.17 -1.11 10.97
C VAL A 53 -30.27 -0.49 11.83
N ARG A 54 -30.96 0.54 11.33
CA ARG A 54 -32.03 1.23 12.08
C ARG A 54 -33.32 0.42 12.17
N ALA A 55 -33.59 -0.48 11.22
CA ALA A 55 -34.71 -1.41 11.34
C ALA A 55 -34.51 -2.40 12.51
N GLY A 56 -33.28 -2.88 12.72
CA GLY A 56 -32.94 -3.74 13.87
C GLY A 56 -32.74 -3.00 15.18
N ALA A 57 -32.31 -1.73 15.14
CA ALA A 57 -32.11 -0.87 16.29
C ALA A 57 -32.63 0.55 16.01
N PRO A 58 -33.94 0.81 16.23
CA PRO A 58 -34.57 2.10 15.87
C PRO A 58 -33.93 3.30 16.55
N GLN A 59 -33.42 3.10 17.76
CA GLN A 59 -32.71 4.12 18.53
C GLN A 59 -31.21 3.82 18.57
N PRO A 60 -30.34 4.85 18.54
CA PRO A 60 -28.92 4.69 18.81
C PRO A 60 -28.68 4.10 20.20
N VAL A 61 -27.70 3.20 20.32
CA VAL A 61 -27.33 2.61 21.62
C VAL A 61 -26.82 3.71 22.53
N ARG A 62 -27.38 3.79 23.74
CA ARG A 62 -26.93 4.70 24.81
C ARG A 62 -25.98 3.95 25.75
N GLY A 63 -24.77 4.49 25.94
CA GLY A 63 -23.77 3.95 26.88
C GLY A 63 -22.66 3.09 26.25
N ALA A 64 -21.57 2.89 27.00
CA ALA A 64 -20.33 2.26 26.54
C ALA A 64 -20.34 0.71 26.53
N GLY A 65 -21.52 0.08 26.59
CA GLY A 65 -21.64 -1.37 26.79
C GLY A 65 -21.18 -1.83 28.18
N LYS A 66 -20.88 -3.13 28.33
CA LYS A 66 -20.29 -3.69 29.57
C LYS A 66 -18.98 -2.97 29.90
N PRO A 67 -18.66 -2.60 31.15
CA PRO A 67 -17.35 -2.05 31.46
C PRO A 67 -16.20 -3.00 31.07
N LEU A 68 -15.03 -2.46 30.77
CA LEU A 68 -13.80 -3.26 30.71
C LEU A 68 -13.39 -3.73 32.12
N PRO A 69 -12.52 -4.75 32.24
CA PRO A 69 -11.93 -5.11 33.52
C PRO A 69 -11.29 -3.90 34.21
N GLY A 70 -11.54 -3.72 35.51
CA GLY A 70 -11.05 -2.56 36.27
C GLY A 70 -9.52 -2.54 36.50
N LYS A 71 -8.84 -3.66 36.28
CA LYS A 71 -7.38 -3.79 36.34
C LYS A 71 -6.86 -4.30 35.00
N ASN A 72 -5.85 -3.64 34.44
CA ASN A 72 -5.26 -4.08 33.19
C ASN A 72 -4.28 -5.26 33.41
N SER A 73 -4.22 -6.15 32.43
CA SER A 73 -3.41 -7.39 32.46
C SER A 73 -3.03 -7.85 31.05
N ILE A 74 -2.75 -6.91 30.15
CA ILE A 74 -2.37 -7.20 28.76
C ILE A 74 -0.96 -7.80 28.71
N ASP A 75 -0.80 -8.93 28.01
CA ASP A 75 0.51 -9.47 27.68
C ASP A 75 1.10 -8.74 26.44
N ALA A 76 2.10 -7.92 26.69
CA ALA A 76 2.77 -7.12 25.66
C ALA A 76 3.58 -7.96 24.66
N GLY A 77 4.08 -9.13 25.06
CA GLY A 77 5.03 -9.92 24.27
C GLY A 77 4.45 -10.35 22.91
N PRO A 78 3.27 -11.00 22.88
CA PRO A 78 2.58 -11.33 21.64
C PRO A 78 2.20 -10.11 20.80
N LEU A 79 1.73 -9.04 21.44
CA LEU A 79 1.26 -7.83 20.75
C LEU A 79 2.39 -7.11 19.99
N GLY A 80 3.55 -6.91 20.62
CA GLY A 80 4.70 -6.31 19.96
C GLY A 80 5.18 -7.12 18.75
N LYS A 81 5.16 -8.45 18.84
CA LYS A 81 5.49 -9.34 17.71
C LYS A 81 4.48 -9.22 16.57
N ILE A 82 3.18 -9.19 16.89
CA ILE A 82 2.12 -9.05 15.88
C ILE A 82 2.21 -7.70 15.16
N LEU A 83 2.40 -6.62 15.91
CA LEU A 83 2.50 -5.27 15.34
C LEU A 83 3.83 -5.06 14.59
N GLY A 84 4.86 -5.82 14.92
CA GLY A 84 6.20 -5.70 14.35
C GLY A 84 7.01 -4.54 14.95
N VAL A 85 6.59 -4.01 16.09
CA VAL A 85 7.28 -2.92 16.80
C VAL A 85 7.29 -3.17 18.30
N SER A 86 8.38 -2.77 18.94
CA SER A 86 8.46 -2.72 20.40
C SER A 86 7.52 -1.65 20.95
N GLY A 87 6.84 -1.95 22.05
CA GLY A 87 5.95 -1.01 22.73
C GLY A 87 6.32 -0.79 24.19
N LEU A 88 5.65 0.15 24.81
CA LEU A 88 5.76 0.49 26.23
C LEU A 88 4.68 -0.22 27.03
N SER A 89 5.07 -0.85 28.13
CA SER A 89 4.13 -1.47 29.07
C SER A 89 4.11 -0.69 30.37
N LYS A 90 2.91 -0.34 30.85
CA LYS A 90 2.73 0.36 32.13
C LYS A 90 1.39 0.00 32.75
N ASP A 91 1.38 -0.33 34.04
CA ASP A 91 0.17 -0.65 34.82
C ASP A 91 -0.73 -1.70 34.14
N GLY A 92 -0.12 -2.70 33.50
CA GLY A 92 -0.81 -3.78 32.77
C GLY A 92 -1.38 -3.39 31.40
N MET A 93 -1.10 -2.18 30.90
CA MET A 93 -1.43 -1.72 29.56
C MET A 93 -0.22 -1.86 28.63
N PHE A 94 -0.48 -1.88 27.32
CA PHE A 94 0.56 -1.88 26.29
C PHE A 94 0.30 -0.78 25.26
N LYS A 95 1.33 -0.04 24.84
CA LYS A 95 1.24 0.99 23.80
C LYS A 95 2.36 0.85 22.79
N ALA A 96 2.01 0.78 21.51
CA ALA A 96 2.93 0.87 20.38
C ALA A 96 2.85 2.26 19.71
N VAL A 97 3.99 2.79 19.25
CA VAL A 97 4.08 4.08 18.55
C VAL A 97 5.04 3.94 17.37
N ILE A 98 4.58 4.33 16.19
CA ILE A 98 5.30 4.22 14.92
C ILE A 98 5.43 5.62 14.33
N GLY A 99 6.66 6.13 14.24
CA GLY A 99 6.92 7.48 13.74
C GLY A 99 6.78 7.58 12.23
N ARG A 100 6.31 8.74 11.77
CA ARG A 100 6.20 9.06 10.33
C ARG A 100 6.68 10.49 10.11
N PRO A 101 8.00 10.74 10.13
CA PRO A 101 8.54 12.09 10.15
C PRO A 101 8.10 12.89 8.91
N VAL A 102 7.88 14.20 9.10
CA VAL A 102 7.52 15.16 8.04
C VAL A 102 8.42 16.38 8.11
N SER A 103 8.56 17.06 6.98
CA SER A 103 9.23 18.36 6.91
C SER A 103 8.24 19.49 7.17
N MET A 104 8.64 20.46 7.99
CA MET A 104 7.87 21.65 8.31
C MET A 104 8.41 22.88 7.54
N PRO A 105 7.63 23.97 7.38
CA PRO A 105 8.06 25.16 6.63
C PRO A 105 9.34 25.85 7.16
N CYS A 106 9.66 25.66 8.44
CA CYS A 106 10.93 26.07 9.08
C CYS A 106 12.18 25.39 8.49
N GLY A 107 12.02 24.35 7.65
CA GLY A 107 13.11 23.45 7.24
C GLY A 107 13.49 22.41 8.30
N CYS A 108 12.73 22.34 9.40
CA CYS A 108 12.93 21.40 10.51
C CYS A 108 12.04 20.15 10.36
N GLU A 109 12.52 19.01 10.85
CA GLU A 109 11.76 17.75 10.85
C GLU A 109 10.85 17.68 12.09
N ALA A 110 9.61 17.26 11.91
CA ALA A 110 8.69 16.92 12.98
C ALA A 110 8.51 15.39 13.04
N GLY A 111 8.88 14.80 14.19
CA GLY A 111 8.89 13.35 14.40
C GLY A 111 7.81 12.84 15.34
N LYS A 112 7.93 11.57 15.76
CA LYS A 112 6.92 10.87 16.57
C LYS A 112 6.63 11.55 17.90
N GLU A 113 7.64 12.10 18.57
CA GLU A 113 7.50 12.82 19.84
C GLU A 113 6.68 14.11 19.69
N MET A 114 6.59 14.65 18.47
CA MET A 114 5.82 15.84 18.12
C MET A 114 4.40 15.52 17.61
N GLY A 115 3.96 14.26 17.72
CA GLY A 115 2.62 13.83 17.31
C GLY A 115 2.54 13.29 15.88
N VAL A 116 3.65 13.24 15.14
CA VAL A 116 3.67 12.71 13.77
C VAL A 116 3.88 11.20 13.80
N ASN A 117 2.85 10.49 14.22
CA ASN A 117 2.91 9.05 14.45
C ASN A 117 1.57 8.34 14.25
N THR A 118 1.65 7.03 14.05
CA THR A 118 0.56 6.07 14.22
C THR A 118 0.76 5.39 15.56
N TRP A 119 -0.25 5.34 16.42
CA TRP A 119 -0.16 4.61 17.70
C TRP A 119 -1.34 3.67 17.95
N ALA A 120 -1.11 2.69 18.82
CA ALA A 120 -2.11 1.73 19.29
C ALA A 120 -1.90 1.47 20.79
N ALA A 121 -2.89 1.76 21.62
CA ALA A 121 -2.86 1.49 23.05
C ALA A 121 -3.94 0.47 23.43
N PHE A 122 -3.54 -0.53 24.20
CA PHE A 122 -4.35 -1.66 24.64
C PHE A 122 -4.58 -1.59 26.15
N ILE A 123 -5.85 -1.68 26.54
CA ILE A 123 -6.31 -1.70 27.95
C ILE A 123 -7.25 -2.89 28.18
N GLY A 124 -7.43 -3.30 29.44
CA GLY A 124 -8.25 -4.46 29.83
C GLY A 124 -7.43 -5.74 30.01
N SER A 125 -7.91 -6.86 29.50
CA SER A 125 -7.26 -8.18 29.60
C SER A 125 -7.14 -8.82 28.23
N ASP A 126 -6.28 -9.83 28.06
CA ASP A 126 -6.07 -10.46 26.74
C ASP A 126 -7.36 -11.01 26.10
N ALA A 127 -8.35 -11.42 26.90
CA ALA A 127 -9.64 -11.93 26.43
C ALA A 127 -10.73 -10.86 26.24
N ASP A 128 -10.62 -9.72 26.94
CA ASP A 128 -11.56 -8.59 26.88
C ASP A 128 -10.76 -7.29 26.98
N ALA A 129 -10.20 -6.89 25.84
CA ALA A 129 -9.40 -5.69 25.68
C ALA A 129 -10.13 -4.65 24.84
N ALA A 130 -9.72 -3.40 24.99
CA ALA A 130 -9.97 -2.37 23.99
C ALA A 130 -8.65 -1.89 23.39
N VAL A 131 -8.68 -1.52 22.12
CA VAL A 131 -7.62 -0.79 21.44
C VAL A 131 -8.13 0.59 21.06
N ASP A 132 -7.34 1.60 21.34
CA ASP A 132 -7.55 2.98 20.89
C ASP A 132 -6.27 3.47 20.21
N GLY A 133 -6.40 4.37 19.25
CA GLY A 133 -5.25 4.82 18.49
C GLY A 133 -5.57 5.75 17.34
N ASP A 134 -4.52 6.13 16.62
CA ASP A 134 -4.61 6.85 15.36
C ASP A 134 -3.67 6.27 14.31
N PHE A 135 -3.93 6.61 13.05
CA PHE A 135 -3.01 6.44 11.94
C PHE A 135 -2.69 7.80 11.34
N ALA A 136 -1.41 8.09 11.12
CA ALA A 136 -0.95 9.23 10.34
C ALA A 136 -0.79 8.82 8.86
N THR A 137 -1.78 9.13 8.02
CA THR A 137 -1.86 8.67 6.61
C THR A 137 -1.47 9.74 5.61
N ALA A 138 -0.64 9.41 4.62
CA ALA A 138 -0.36 10.27 3.48
C ALA A 138 -1.45 10.16 2.40
N ALA A 139 -1.36 11.01 1.38
CA ALA A 139 -2.24 10.95 0.22
C ALA A 139 -2.20 9.55 -0.43
N GLY A 140 -3.38 8.95 -0.64
CA GLY A 140 -3.51 7.59 -1.21
C GLY A 140 -3.65 6.47 -0.17
N GLU A 141 -3.22 6.68 1.08
CA GLU A 141 -3.18 5.63 2.11
C GLU A 141 -4.48 5.52 2.93
N LEU A 142 -5.25 6.61 3.03
CA LEU A 142 -6.44 6.68 3.90
C LEU A 142 -7.45 5.57 3.61
N GLN A 143 -7.83 5.36 2.34
CA GLN A 143 -8.91 4.43 1.99
C GLN A 143 -8.55 2.96 2.28
N PRO A 144 -7.36 2.45 1.87
CA PRO A 144 -6.91 1.11 2.25
C PRO A 144 -6.89 0.89 3.77
N VAL A 145 -6.42 1.88 4.53
CA VAL A 145 -6.38 1.80 6.01
C VAL A 145 -7.80 1.71 6.59
N LEU A 146 -8.72 2.56 6.13
CA LEU A 146 -10.12 2.52 6.56
C LEU A 146 -10.76 1.16 6.23
N GLN A 147 -10.52 0.62 5.05
CA GLN A 147 -11.02 -0.70 4.64
C GLN A 147 -10.49 -1.82 5.55
N ALA A 148 -9.17 -1.85 5.79
CA ALA A 148 -8.54 -2.85 6.64
C ALA A 148 -9.09 -2.83 8.07
N LEU A 149 -9.16 -1.64 8.70
CA LEU A 149 -9.71 -1.48 10.04
C LEU A 149 -11.18 -1.91 10.10
N ARG A 150 -12.00 -1.49 9.13
CA ARG A 150 -13.43 -1.85 9.09
C ARG A 150 -13.65 -3.35 8.88
N LYS A 151 -12.83 -4.01 8.05
CA LYS A 151 -12.87 -5.46 7.82
C LYS A 151 -12.47 -6.24 9.08
N ALA A 152 -11.55 -5.70 9.87
CA ALA A 152 -11.16 -6.26 11.17
C ALA A 152 -12.17 -5.97 12.30
N GLY A 153 -13.30 -5.32 12.01
CA GLY A 153 -14.31 -4.96 13.01
C GLY A 153 -13.92 -3.76 13.89
N ILE A 154 -12.82 -3.05 13.56
CA ILE A 154 -12.38 -1.85 14.27
C ILE A 154 -13.19 -0.64 13.78
N SER A 155 -13.62 0.20 14.70
CA SER A 155 -14.43 1.38 14.43
C SER A 155 -13.59 2.60 14.19
N ILE A 156 -14.00 3.43 13.23
CA ILE A 156 -13.37 4.73 12.98
C ILE A 156 -14.11 5.78 13.82
N VAL A 157 -13.33 6.57 14.54
CA VAL A 157 -13.80 7.56 15.52
C VAL A 157 -13.82 8.95 14.91
N ALA A 158 -12.76 9.33 14.18
CA ALA A 158 -12.66 10.62 13.52
C ALA A 158 -11.66 10.56 12.36
N ILE A 159 -11.80 11.48 11.40
CA ILE A 159 -10.81 11.70 10.34
C ILE A 159 -10.59 13.21 10.21
N HIS A 160 -9.36 13.68 10.44
CA HIS A 160 -8.97 15.09 10.41
C HIS A 160 -7.45 15.26 10.30
N SER A 161 -6.94 16.45 10.00
CA SER A 161 -5.51 16.76 10.09
C SER A 161 -5.17 17.41 11.43
N HIS A 162 -4.02 17.07 12.01
CA HIS A 162 -3.51 17.73 13.24
C HIS A 162 -2.68 18.96 12.94
N MET A 163 -2.08 19.00 11.75
CA MET A 163 -1.02 19.92 11.36
C MET A 163 -1.43 20.72 10.13
N GLU A 164 -0.75 21.85 9.96
CA GLU A 164 -0.87 22.71 8.79
C GLU A 164 0.54 23.04 8.28
N GLY A 165 0.74 22.85 6.97
CA GLY A 165 1.98 23.21 6.27
C GLY A 165 3.04 22.11 6.23
N GLU A 166 2.78 20.93 6.78
CA GLU A 166 3.69 19.80 6.72
C GLU A 166 3.80 19.17 5.32
N SER A 167 4.95 18.58 5.03
CA SER A 167 5.21 17.84 3.79
C SER A 167 5.87 16.48 4.08
N PRO A 168 5.32 15.37 3.56
CA PRO A 168 4.04 15.27 2.86
C PRO A 168 2.86 15.60 3.79
N ARG A 169 1.76 16.11 3.22
CA ARG A 169 0.54 16.39 3.98
C ARG A 169 -0.06 15.10 4.53
N LEU A 170 -0.43 15.12 5.82
CA LEU A 170 -1.01 13.97 6.49
C LEU A 170 -2.49 14.19 6.85
N VAL A 171 -3.25 13.12 6.77
CA VAL A 171 -4.60 12.99 7.33
C VAL A 171 -4.54 11.95 8.43
N PHE A 172 -5.05 12.31 9.60
CA PHE A 172 -5.12 11.41 10.74
C PHE A 172 -6.50 10.79 10.82
N LEU A 173 -6.56 9.49 11.11
CA LEU A 173 -7.79 8.82 11.45
C LEU A 173 -7.64 8.20 12.84
N HIS A 174 -8.65 8.40 13.68
CA HIS A 174 -8.73 7.83 15.01
C HIS A 174 -9.60 6.60 14.97
N TYR A 175 -9.26 5.58 15.75
CA TYR A 175 -9.98 4.31 15.73
C TYR A 175 -10.11 3.72 17.13
N TRP A 176 -11.15 2.91 17.31
CA TRP A 176 -11.44 2.21 18.55
C TRP A 176 -11.99 0.81 18.26
N GLY A 177 -11.55 -0.19 19.01
CA GLY A 177 -12.05 -1.56 18.92
C GLY A 177 -12.09 -2.25 20.27
N ARG A 178 -12.91 -3.30 20.39
CA ARG A 178 -12.98 -4.17 21.57
C ARG A 178 -13.05 -5.63 21.18
N GLY A 179 -12.32 -6.48 21.89
CA GLY A 179 -12.23 -7.91 21.63
C GLY A 179 -11.00 -8.51 22.31
N ALA A 180 -10.57 -9.70 21.85
CA ALA A 180 -9.31 -10.26 22.30
C ALA A 180 -8.12 -9.40 21.84
N ALA A 181 -7.15 -9.18 22.71
CA ALA A 181 -6.02 -8.27 22.45
C ALA A 181 -5.23 -8.67 21.19
N ALA A 182 -5.02 -9.97 20.99
CA ALA A 182 -4.31 -10.48 19.83
C ALA A 182 -5.08 -10.27 18.50
N ASP A 183 -6.42 -10.37 18.51
CA ASP A 183 -7.24 -10.11 17.32
C ASP A 183 -7.23 -8.62 16.96
N LEU A 184 -7.36 -7.76 17.98
CA LEU A 184 -7.24 -6.31 17.81
C LEU A 184 -5.87 -5.93 17.24
N ALA A 185 -4.78 -6.50 17.78
CA ALA A 185 -3.44 -6.28 17.27
C ALA A 185 -3.26 -6.74 15.82
N ARG A 186 -3.84 -7.90 15.43
CA ARG A 186 -3.87 -8.36 14.04
C ARG A 186 -4.65 -7.41 13.14
N GLY A 187 -5.76 -6.87 13.62
CA GLY A 187 -6.55 -5.86 12.91
C GLY A 187 -5.74 -4.58 12.62
N VAL A 188 -5.08 -4.03 13.65
CA VAL A 188 -4.19 -2.88 13.49
C VAL A 188 -3.01 -3.21 12.57
N ARG A 189 -2.42 -4.41 12.69
CA ARG A 189 -1.34 -4.84 11.80
C ARG A 189 -1.77 -4.86 10.33
N SER A 190 -2.96 -5.41 10.03
CA SER A 190 -3.49 -5.42 8.66
C SER A 190 -3.67 -4.02 8.08
N ALA A 191 -3.97 -3.04 8.92
CA ALA A 191 -4.08 -1.65 8.53
C ALA A 191 -2.71 -0.99 8.33
N LEU A 192 -1.69 -1.33 9.13
CA LEU A 192 -0.30 -0.95 8.88
C LEU A 192 0.22 -1.50 7.55
N ASP A 193 -0.10 -2.77 7.26
CA ASP A 193 0.26 -3.41 5.99
C ASP A 193 -0.44 -2.73 4.81
N ALA A 194 -1.73 -2.38 4.94
CA ALA A 194 -2.47 -1.63 3.92
C ALA A 194 -1.95 -0.19 3.76
N GLN A 195 -1.54 0.45 4.87
CA GLN A 195 -1.03 1.82 4.87
C GLN A 195 0.26 1.96 4.09
N ALA A 196 1.16 0.99 4.18
CA ALA A 196 2.43 1.04 3.49
C ALA A 196 2.27 1.18 1.96
N GLY A 197 1.06 0.97 1.42
CA GLY A 197 0.93 0.47 0.06
C GLY A 197 1.79 -0.79 -0.05
N SER A 198 1.91 -1.36 -1.23
CA SER A 198 2.95 -2.36 -1.41
C SER A 198 4.26 -1.62 -1.70
N ARG A 199 4.82 -0.92 -0.67
CA ARG A 199 6.16 -0.30 -0.74
C ARG A 199 7.23 -1.31 -0.33
N PHE A 200 8.21 -1.52 -1.21
CA PHE A 200 9.31 -2.46 -1.01
C PHE A 200 10.66 -1.77 -1.26
N GLU A 201 11.35 -1.47 -0.16
CA GLU A 201 12.64 -0.76 -0.15
C GLU A 201 13.82 -1.72 0.03
N PHE A 202 13.59 -2.96 0.46
CA PHE A 202 14.61 -4.02 0.66
C PHE A 202 15.71 -3.73 1.70
N ASP A 203 15.76 -2.53 2.30
CA ASP A 203 16.80 -2.11 3.26
C ASP A 203 16.92 -2.99 4.51
N VAL A 204 15.81 -3.55 4.97
CA VAL A 204 15.76 -4.42 6.16
C VAL A 204 15.84 -5.90 5.83
N ASP A 205 15.82 -6.27 4.54
CA ASP A 205 15.92 -7.67 4.12
C ASP A 205 17.36 -8.19 4.26
N PRO A 206 17.55 -9.49 4.55
CA PRO A 206 18.87 -10.08 4.69
C PRO A 206 19.65 -10.08 3.35
N THR A 207 20.87 -9.56 3.37
CA THR A 207 21.79 -9.62 2.22
C THR A 207 22.03 -11.07 1.77
N GLY A 208 22.09 -11.28 0.45
CA GLY A 208 22.33 -12.59 -0.15
C GLY A 208 21.10 -13.49 -0.26
N ALA A 209 19.96 -13.08 0.28
CA ALA A 209 18.70 -13.82 0.21
C ALA A 209 17.68 -13.12 -0.70
N LEU A 210 16.68 -13.88 -1.16
CA LEU A 210 15.49 -13.33 -1.79
C LEU A 210 14.60 -12.70 -0.69
N PRO A 211 14.07 -11.48 -0.88
CA PRO A 211 13.17 -10.86 0.10
C PRO A 211 11.95 -11.72 0.39
N ALA A 212 11.44 -11.66 1.61
CA ALA A 212 10.27 -12.45 2.01
C ALA A 212 9.04 -12.12 1.12
N GLY A 213 8.34 -13.15 0.66
CA GLY A 213 7.15 -13.01 -0.20
C GLY A 213 7.43 -12.85 -1.69
N TRP A 214 8.69 -12.63 -2.09
CA TRP A 214 9.08 -12.60 -3.50
C TRP A 214 9.41 -14.00 -4.01
N LYS A 215 9.11 -14.24 -5.29
CA LYS A 215 9.37 -15.50 -6.00
C LYS A 215 10.10 -15.18 -7.31
N ALA A 216 11.25 -15.83 -7.51
CA ALA A 216 11.95 -15.82 -8.78
C ALA A 216 11.47 -16.95 -9.69
N GLU A 217 11.05 -16.64 -10.92
CA GLU A 217 10.75 -17.65 -11.95
C GLU A 217 12.01 -18.07 -12.72
N LYS A 218 12.96 -17.13 -12.87
CA LYS A 218 14.24 -17.35 -13.54
C LYS A 218 15.29 -16.36 -13.01
N GLY A 219 16.55 -16.81 -12.97
CA GLY A 219 17.68 -16.02 -12.53
C GLY A 219 17.89 -16.08 -11.02
N SER A 220 19.06 -15.66 -10.58
CA SER A 220 19.46 -15.57 -9.18
C SER A 220 19.21 -14.17 -8.66
N TRP A 221 18.13 -14.03 -7.89
CA TRP A 221 17.68 -12.79 -7.29
C TRP A 221 18.05 -12.76 -5.81
N LYS A 222 18.69 -11.68 -5.37
CA LYS A 222 19.14 -11.53 -3.99
C LYS A 222 19.26 -10.05 -3.60
N VAL A 223 19.14 -9.79 -2.31
CA VAL A 223 19.39 -8.46 -1.74
C VAL A 223 20.90 -8.18 -1.68
N GLU A 224 21.32 -7.01 -2.13
CA GLU A 224 22.73 -6.57 -2.12
C GLU A 224 22.88 -5.15 -1.55
N GLU A 225 24.01 -4.85 -0.91
CA GLU A 225 24.35 -3.54 -0.33
C GLU A 225 24.85 -2.56 -1.39
N LYS A 226 23.98 -2.28 -2.37
CA LYS A 226 24.25 -1.38 -3.49
C LYS A 226 23.00 -0.60 -3.95
N GLY A 227 22.03 -0.44 -3.04
CA GLY A 227 20.81 0.34 -3.23
C GLY A 227 21.09 1.83 -3.25
N ARG A 228 20.03 2.64 -3.38
CA ARG A 228 20.17 4.11 -3.42
C ARG A 228 20.54 4.69 -2.06
N ALA A 229 19.95 4.16 -0.99
CA ALA A 229 20.18 4.57 0.39
C ALA A 229 20.58 3.39 1.32
N GLY A 230 20.84 2.21 0.75
CA GLY A 230 21.14 1.00 1.51
C GLY A 230 21.19 -0.24 0.63
N ARG A 231 20.19 -1.11 0.78
CA ARG A 231 20.10 -2.38 0.07
C ARG A 231 19.12 -2.29 -1.09
N CYS A 232 19.25 -3.19 -2.04
CA CYS A 232 18.30 -3.31 -3.14
C CYS A 232 18.17 -4.76 -3.59
N LEU A 233 17.07 -5.09 -4.26
CA LEU A 233 16.90 -6.39 -4.88
C LEU A 233 17.63 -6.42 -6.22
N THR A 234 18.53 -7.38 -6.39
CA THR A 234 19.37 -7.50 -7.58
C THR A 234 19.16 -8.85 -8.25
N LEU A 235 19.05 -8.82 -9.58
CA LEU A 235 19.30 -9.98 -10.43
C LEU A 235 20.78 -10.02 -10.82
N ALA A 236 21.55 -10.92 -10.18
CA ALA A 236 23.00 -10.97 -10.33
C ALA A 236 23.48 -11.97 -11.40
N ASP A 237 22.77 -13.10 -11.53
CA ASP A 237 23.01 -14.11 -12.56
C ASP A 237 21.68 -14.42 -13.25
N THR A 238 21.62 -14.22 -14.55
CA THR A 238 20.41 -14.42 -15.35
C THR A 238 20.20 -15.86 -15.79
N GLY A 239 21.19 -16.75 -15.59
CA GLY A 239 21.16 -18.13 -16.05
C GLY A 239 21.21 -18.27 -17.58
N GLY A 240 21.77 -17.27 -18.27
CA GLY A 240 22.06 -17.31 -19.71
C GLY A 240 21.66 -16.05 -20.49
N ASP A 241 21.84 -16.13 -21.80
CA ASP A 241 21.72 -15.08 -22.82
C ASP A 241 20.36 -15.08 -23.55
N SER A 242 19.37 -15.80 -23.00
CA SER A 242 18.01 -15.87 -23.57
C SER A 242 16.93 -15.91 -22.49
N GLY A 243 15.67 -15.67 -22.87
CA GLY A 243 14.51 -15.77 -21.97
C GLY A 243 14.23 -14.52 -21.13
N PHE A 244 13.22 -14.64 -20.26
CA PHE A 244 12.70 -13.54 -19.44
C PHE A 244 12.97 -13.82 -17.96
N ASN A 245 13.54 -12.85 -17.26
CA ASN A 245 13.82 -12.92 -15.84
C ASN A 245 12.69 -12.20 -15.11
N LEU A 246 11.87 -12.93 -14.36
CA LEU A 246 10.75 -12.38 -13.59
C LEU A 246 10.92 -12.75 -12.13
N CYS A 247 10.90 -11.73 -11.25
CA CYS A 247 10.77 -11.89 -9.81
C CYS A 247 9.54 -11.12 -9.34
N TRP A 248 8.61 -11.78 -8.67
CA TRP A 248 7.29 -11.22 -8.41
C TRP A 248 6.70 -11.72 -7.11
N ARG A 249 5.66 -11.03 -6.64
CA ARG A 249 4.92 -11.38 -5.43
C ARG A 249 3.43 -11.47 -5.73
N ALA A 250 2.81 -12.53 -5.23
CA ALA A 250 1.43 -12.88 -5.53
C ALA A 250 0.42 -12.31 -4.52
N ASP A 251 0.89 -11.84 -3.37
CA ASP A 251 0.07 -11.31 -2.29
C ASP A 251 -0.32 -9.82 -2.47
N VAL A 252 0.10 -9.21 -3.58
CA VAL A 252 -0.39 -7.90 -4.04
C VAL A 252 -1.47 -8.15 -5.08
N ASP A 253 -2.68 -7.65 -4.83
CA ASP A 253 -3.81 -7.77 -5.76
C ASP A 253 -3.99 -6.49 -6.58
N PHE A 254 -3.12 -6.29 -7.57
CA PHE A 254 -3.10 -5.08 -8.41
C PHE A 254 -3.94 -5.27 -9.67
N LYS A 255 -5.03 -4.50 -9.80
CA LYS A 255 -5.82 -4.40 -11.03
C LYS A 255 -5.58 -3.10 -11.77
N ASP A 256 -5.99 -2.02 -11.15
CA ASP A 256 -5.91 -0.66 -11.68
C ASP A 256 -5.06 0.14 -10.68
N GLY A 257 -4.33 1.16 -11.16
CA GLY A 257 -3.46 1.98 -10.33
C GLY A 257 -2.12 2.26 -10.95
N SER A 258 -1.14 2.58 -10.11
CA SER A 258 0.25 2.71 -10.50
C SER A 258 1.18 1.72 -9.82
N VAL A 259 2.20 1.29 -10.55
CA VAL A 259 3.38 0.62 -10.01
C VAL A 259 4.59 1.44 -10.43
N GLU A 260 5.46 1.73 -9.48
CA GLU A 260 6.71 2.45 -9.71
C GLU A 260 7.86 1.68 -9.07
N ALA A 261 9.02 1.70 -9.70
CA ALA A 261 10.26 1.21 -9.09
C ALA A 261 11.44 2.03 -9.59
N GLN A 262 12.45 2.20 -8.74
CA GLN A 262 13.77 2.63 -9.16
C GLN A 262 14.47 1.44 -9.80
N VAL A 263 15.03 1.64 -10.99
CA VAL A 263 15.69 0.57 -11.76
C VAL A 263 17.05 1.04 -12.23
N ARG A 264 18.07 0.21 -12.01
CA ARG A 264 19.44 0.42 -12.50
C ARG A 264 19.86 -0.77 -13.37
N ALA A 265 20.23 -0.48 -14.61
CA ALA A 265 20.90 -1.44 -15.48
C ALA A 265 22.34 -1.60 -15.00
N ASP A 266 22.72 -2.79 -14.55
CA ASP A 266 24.06 -3.02 -14.01
C ASP A 266 25.04 -3.44 -15.11
N THR A 267 24.76 -4.57 -15.75
CA THR A 267 25.58 -5.16 -16.83
C THR A 267 24.70 -5.90 -17.84
N GLY A 268 25.33 -6.36 -18.93
CA GLY A 268 24.68 -7.12 -20.01
C GLY A 268 25.28 -6.76 -21.37
N THR A 269 25.31 -7.73 -22.27
CA THR A 269 25.88 -7.61 -23.63
C THR A 269 24.86 -7.92 -24.72
N VAL A 270 23.92 -8.82 -24.44
CA VAL A 270 22.83 -9.18 -25.35
C VAL A 270 21.60 -8.31 -25.10
N ASP A 271 21.30 -8.03 -23.84
CA ASP A 271 20.28 -7.06 -23.43
C ASP A 271 20.78 -6.27 -22.21
N GLN A 272 20.14 -5.15 -21.91
CA GLN A 272 20.44 -4.36 -20.72
C GLN A 272 19.16 -3.78 -20.14
N GLY A 273 19.22 -3.44 -18.85
CA GLY A 273 18.13 -2.80 -18.14
C GLY A 273 16.99 -3.74 -17.77
N GLY A 274 15.90 -3.13 -17.35
CA GLY A 274 14.78 -3.83 -16.74
C GLY A 274 13.62 -2.89 -16.50
N GLY A 275 12.68 -3.34 -15.69
CA GLY A 275 11.51 -2.56 -15.34
C GLY A 275 10.53 -3.31 -14.44
N VAL A 276 9.28 -2.85 -14.48
CA VAL A 276 8.20 -3.38 -13.63
C VAL A 276 7.29 -4.30 -14.43
N ALA A 277 6.74 -5.30 -13.74
CA ALA A 277 5.68 -6.18 -14.22
C ALA A 277 4.44 -6.04 -13.32
N TRP A 278 3.25 -6.14 -13.91
CA TRP A 278 1.98 -5.99 -13.17
C TRP A 278 0.89 -6.90 -13.74
N ARG A 279 -0.19 -7.06 -12.96
CA ARG A 279 -1.23 -8.08 -13.18
C ARG A 279 -0.61 -9.48 -13.40
N VAL A 280 0.48 -9.77 -12.69
CA VAL A 280 1.22 -11.03 -12.81
C VAL A 280 0.37 -12.16 -12.27
N ARG A 281 0.11 -13.17 -13.10
CA ARG A 281 -0.61 -14.39 -12.71
C ARG A 281 0.34 -15.55 -12.48
N ASP A 282 1.30 -15.67 -13.37
CA ASP A 282 2.30 -16.72 -13.42
C ASP A 282 3.45 -16.27 -14.36
N ALA A 283 4.43 -17.16 -14.56
CA ALA A 283 5.59 -16.95 -15.43
C ALA A 283 5.24 -16.72 -16.93
N LYS A 284 3.98 -16.85 -17.33
CA LYS A 284 3.52 -16.82 -18.72
C LYS A 284 2.45 -15.74 -18.97
N ASN A 285 1.96 -15.05 -17.94
CA ASN A 285 0.82 -14.14 -18.03
C ASN A 285 1.04 -12.89 -17.16
N TYR A 286 1.48 -11.80 -17.78
CA TYR A 286 1.74 -10.51 -17.12
C TYR A 286 1.90 -9.37 -18.14
N TYR A 287 1.71 -8.12 -17.71
CA TYR A 287 2.20 -6.95 -18.43
C TYR A 287 3.60 -6.57 -17.93
N LEU A 288 4.39 -5.87 -18.75
CA LEU A 288 5.66 -5.29 -18.33
C LEU A 288 5.99 -4.00 -19.08
N ALA A 289 6.75 -3.12 -18.44
CA ALA A 289 7.34 -1.93 -19.05
C ALA A 289 8.82 -1.88 -18.66
N ARG A 290 9.72 -1.83 -19.65
CA ARG A 290 11.16 -1.94 -19.42
C ARG A 290 11.94 -0.97 -20.29
N TYR A 291 12.97 -0.34 -19.72
CA TYR A 291 13.94 0.43 -20.50
C TYR A 291 15.17 -0.44 -20.80
N ASN A 292 15.85 -0.14 -21.90
CA ASN A 292 17.08 -0.79 -22.29
C ASN A 292 18.06 0.28 -22.78
N PRO A 293 19.20 0.50 -22.07
CA PRO A 293 20.21 1.48 -22.45
C PRO A 293 21.09 1.04 -23.63
N LEU A 294 21.25 -0.26 -23.89
CA LEU A 294 21.97 -0.77 -25.07
C LEU A 294 21.24 -0.39 -26.38
N GLU A 295 19.91 -0.43 -26.37
CA GLU A 295 19.08 -0.07 -27.52
C GLU A 295 18.50 1.36 -27.44
N GLY A 296 18.73 2.09 -26.34
CA GLY A 296 18.20 3.43 -26.12
C GLY A 296 16.67 3.54 -26.18
N ASN A 297 15.95 2.55 -25.64
CA ASN A 297 14.49 2.49 -25.75
C ASN A 297 13.75 2.18 -24.45
N PHE A 298 12.46 2.53 -24.43
CA PHE A 298 11.50 2.19 -23.40
C PHE A 298 10.27 1.59 -24.05
N ARG A 299 9.86 0.42 -23.59
CA ARG A 299 8.82 -0.38 -24.26
C ARG A 299 7.88 -1.00 -23.25
N VAL A 300 6.61 -1.07 -23.62
CA VAL A 300 5.57 -1.77 -22.88
C VAL A 300 5.09 -2.98 -23.67
N TYR A 301 4.90 -4.10 -22.97
CA TYR A 301 4.50 -5.38 -23.54
C TYR A 301 3.41 -6.04 -22.70
N VAL A 302 2.70 -6.96 -23.34
CA VAL A 302 1.95 -8.02 -22.67
C VAL A 302 2.59 -9.36 -22.97
N VAL A 303 2.69 -10.22 -21.96
CA VAL A 303 3.01 -11.63 -22.10
C VAL A 303 1.75 -12.42 -21.82
N LYS A 304 1.30 -13.21 -22.79
CA LYS A 304 0.12 -14.07 -22.69
C LYS A 304 0.51 -15.47 -23.17
N ASP A 305 0.28 -16.46 -22.30
CA ASP A 305 0.64 -17.87 -22.55
C ASP A 305 2.12 -18.05 -22.96
N GLY A 306 2.99 -17.19 -22.41
CA GLY A 306 4.44 -17.17 -22.67
C GLY A 306 4.86 -16.40 -23.92
N SER A 307 3.91 -15.96 -24.75
CA SER A 307 4.19 -15.15 -25.94
C SER A 307 4.14 -13.66 -25.60
N ARG A 308 5.21 -12.92 -25.94
CA ARG A 308 5.33 -11.49 -25.67
C ARG A 308 4.93 -10.68 -26.90
N ARG A 309 4.00 -9.73 -26.73
CA ARG A 309 3.57 -8.77 -27.74
C ARG A 309 3.85 -7.34 -27.27
N GLN A 310 4.46 -6.54 -28.14
CA GLN A 310 4.71 -5.12 -27.87
C GLN A 310 3.42 -4.31 -28.02
N LEU A 311 3.20 -3.37 -27.11
CA LEU A 311 2.05 -2.47 -27.12
C LEU A 311 2.46 -1.05 -27.54
N ALA A 312 3.58 -0.54 -27.03
CA ALA A 312 4.13 0.76 -27.40
C ALA A 312 5.66 0.80 -27.20
N SER A 313 6.31 1.75 -27.87
CA SER A 313 7.77 1.94 -27.87
C SER A 313 8.13 3.42 -27.98
N ALA A 314 9.18 3.83 -27.28
CA ALA A 314 9.89 5.09 -27.43
C ALA A 314 11.37 4.79 -27.61
N GLU A 315 12.03 5.50 -28.53
CA GLU A 315 13.41 5.26 -28.93
C GLU A 315 14.23 6.55 -28.84
N GLY A 316 15.56 6.46 -28.96
CA GLY A 316 16.45 7.61 -28.85
C GLY A 316 16.54 8.19 -27.44
N LEU A 317 16.29 7.38 -26.42
CA LEU A 317 16.28 7.82 -25.03
C LEU A 317 17.70 7.92 -24.48
N ALA A 318 17.98 9.01 -23.77
CA ALA A 318 19.24 9.23 -23.06
C ALA A 318 19.27 8.52 -21.70
N VAL A 319 19.22 7.18 -21.72
CA VAL A 319 19.29 6.33 -20.53
C VAL A 319 20.62 5.58 -20.50
N LYS A 320 21.27 5.52 -19.34
CA LYS A 320 22.63 4.97 -19.21
C LYS A 320 22.67 3.77 -18.28
N SER A 321 23.60 2.85 -18.56
CA SER A 321 23.96 1.80 -17.62
C SER A 321 24.61 2.41 -16.38
N GLY A 322 24.34 1.85 -15.20
CA GLY A 322 24.87 2.30 -13.91
C GLY A 322 24.10 3.45 -13.25
N GLU A 323 23.13 4.06 -13.95
CA GLU A 323 22.27 5.12 -13.38
C GLU A 323 20.89 4.57 -12.99
N TRP A 324 20.31 5.12 -11.92
CA TRP A 324 18.96 4.79 -11.45
C TRP A 324 17.93 5.65 -12.18
N PHE A 325 16.91 5.00 -12.75
CA PHE A 325 15.77 5.65 -13.37
C PHE A 325 14.47 5.12 -12.77
N PRO A 326 13.54 6.00 -12.34
CA PRO A 326 12.21 5.56 -11.94
C PRO A 326 11.43 5.14 -13.19
N VAL A 327 10.93 3.90 -13.16
CA VAL A 327 9.98 3.36 -14.15
C VAL A 327 8.61 3.34 -13.48
N ARG A 328 7.66 4.08 -14.04
CA ARG A 328 6.29 4.16 -13.54
C ARG A 328 5.31 3.70 -14.61
N ILE A 329 4.34 2.89 -14.21
CA ILE A 329 3.15 2.57 -15.01
C ILE A 329 1.91 3.09 -14.30
N GLU A 330 0.92 3.49 -15.07
CA GLU A 330 -0.46 3.65 -14.62
C GLU A 330 -1.38 2.85 -15.54
N HIS A 331 -2.19 1.96 -14.97
CA HIS A 331 -3.14 1.13 -15.73
C HIS A 331 -4.54 1.34 -15.15
N ARG A 332 -5.51 1.74 -15.97
CA ARG A 332 -6.92 1.85 -15.59
C ARG A 332 -7.81 1.26 -16.67
N GLY A 333 -8.57 0.22 -16.34
CA GLY A 333 -9.34 -0.53 -17.30
C GLY A 333 -8.42 -1.22 -18.30
N ASP A 334 -8.44 -0.72 -19.54
CA ASP A 334 -7.57 -1.12 -20.66
C ASP A 334 -6.54 -0.05 -21.03
N ARG A 335 -6.55 1.14 -20.41
CA ARG A 335 -5.64 2.23 -20.72
C ARG A 335 -4.38 2.15 -19.88
N ILE A 336 -3.22 2.14 -20.54
CA ILE A 336 -1.90 2.03 -19.93
C ILE A 336 -1.09 3.28 -20.30
N GLU A 337 -0.61 4.00 -19.30
CA GLU A 337 0.39 5.06 -19.45
C GLU A 337 1.71 4.61 -18.82
N CYS A 338 2.84 4.91 -19.45
CA CYS A 338 4.15 4.62 -18.87
C CYS A 338 5.06 5.84 -18.92
N SER A 339 5.74 6.08 -17.80
CA SER A 339 6.70 7.15 -17.61
C SER A 339 8.07 6.58 -17.24
N LEU A 340 9.10 7.24 -17.74
CA LEU A 340 10.49 6.95 -17.40
C LEU A 340 11.15 8.25 -16.94
N ASN A 341 11.81 8.22 -15.79
CA ASN A 341 12.43 9.39 -15.19
C ASN A 341 11.45 10.57 -15.00
N GLY A 342 10.21 10.27 -14.60
CA GLY A 342 9.14 11.26 -14.43
C GLY A 342 8.51 11.79 -15.72
N GLN A 343 9.10 11.52 -16.89
CA GLN A 343 8.54 11.93 -18.17
C GLN A 343 7.59 10.85 -18.70
N ARG A 344 6.35 11.23 -19.01
CA ARG A 344 5.41 10.34 -19.72
C ARG A 344 5.85 10.14 -21.16
N LEU A 345 6.11 8.89 -21.54
CA LEU A 345 6.66 8.54 -22.85
C LEU A 345 5.75 7.63 -23.67
N LEU A 346 4.95 6.78 -23.03
CA LEU A 346 4.14 5.76 -23.69
C LEU A 346 2.68 5.84 -23.27
N GLU A 347 1.80 5.56 -24.20
CA GLU A 347 0.38 5.29 -23.99
C GLU A 347 -0.03 4.09 -24.84
N ALA A 348 -0.86 3.20 -24.30
CA ALA A 348 -1.40 2.05 -25.00
C ALA A 348 -2.80 1.71 -24.49
N THR A 349 -3.57 0.99 -25.31
CA THR A 349 -4.87 0.40 -24.93
C THR A 349 -4.81 -1.11 -25.13
N ASP A 350 -4.98 -1.89 -24.07
CA ASP A 350 -4.96 -3.34 -24.11
C ASP A 350 -5.76 -3.98 -22.96
N ALA A 351 -6.64 -4.93 -23.30
CA ALA A 351 -7.49 -5.63 -22.34
C ALA A 351 -7.16 -7.13 -22.19
N THR A 352 -5.97 -7.57 -22.65
CA THR A 352 -5.58 -9.00 -22.71
C THR A 352 -5.60 -9.69 -21.35
N LEU A 353 -5.22 -8.99 -20.28
CA LEU A 353 -5.27 -9.50 -18.90
C LEU A 353 -6.23 -8.64 -18.06
N PRO A 354 -7.54 -8.97 -18.04
CA PRO A 354 -8.58 -8.10 -17.45
C PRO A 354 -8.68 -8.17 -15.92
N GLY A 355 -8.08 -9.17 -15.28
CA GLY A 355 -8.18 -9.36 -13.84
C GLY A 355 -6.94 -8.87 -13.07
N ALA A 356 -7.13 -8.59 -11.78
CA ALA A 356 -6.11 -8.17 -10.82
C ALA A 356 -5.03 -9.23 -10.56
N GLY A 357 -3.74 -8.89 -10.49
CA GLY A 357 -2.69 -9.87 -10.19
C GLY A 357 -1.51 -9.26 -9.45
N GLY A 358 -0.47 -10.07 -9.26
CA GLY A 358 0.76 -9.68 -8.58
C GLY A 358 1.50 -8.54 -9.27
N ILE A 359 2.52 -8.05 -8.57
CA ILE A 359 3.51 -7.10 -9.08
C ILE A 359 4.89 -7.77 -9.09
N GLY A 360 5.75 -7.31 -10.00
CA GLY A 360 7.08 -7.87 -10.12
C GLY A 360 8.09 -6.94 -10.78
N LEU A 361 9.30 -7.46 -10.87
CA LEU A 361 10.48 -6.84 -11.43
C LEU A 361 11.00 -7.75 -12.54
N TRP A 362 11.49 -7.13 -13.61
CA TRP A 362 11.69 -7.84 -14.87
C TRP A 362 12.98 -7.42 -15.57
N SER A 363 13.71 -8.39 -16.14
CA SER A 363 14.79 -8.17 -17.10
C SER A 363 14.77 -9.23 -18.21
N LYS A 364 15.68 -9.13 -19.20
CA LYS A 364 15.80 -10.04 -20.33
C LYS A 364 17.21 -10.58 -20.49
N ALA A 365 17.33 -11.83 -20.97
CA ALA A 365 18.60 -12.42 -21.37
C ALA A 365 19.65 -12.22 -20.27
N ASP A 366 20.82 -11.67 -20.60
CA ASP A 366 21.95 -11.41 -19.71
C ASP A 366 21.91 -10.05 -18.99
N ALA A 367 20.79 -9.34 -19.05
CA ALA A 367 20.62 -8.06 -18.38
C ALA A 367 20.55 -8.24 -16.85
N ALA A 368 21.70 -8.09 -16.18
CA ALA A 368 21.76 -7.93 -14.75
C ALA A 368 21.24 -6.53 -14.37
N SER A 369 20.39 -6.45 -13.36
CA SER A 369 19.72 -5.20 -12.98
C SER A 369 19.39 -5.17 -11.49
N SER A 370 19.42 -3.96 -10.94
CA SER A 370 19.07 -3.67 -9.56
C SER A 370 17.76 -2.90 -9.48
N PHE A 371 16.97 -3.16 -8.45
CA PHE A 371 15.64 -2.62 -8.24
C PHE A 371 15.46 -2.17 -6.80
N ASP A 372 14.89 -0.99 -6.62
CA ASP A 372 14.75 -0.33 -5.31
C ASP A 372 13.45 0.49 -5.28
N ASP A 373 13.01 0.91 -4.08
CA ASP A 373 11.85 1.79 -3.87
C ASP A 373 10.61 1.39 -4.71
N VAL A 374 10.21 0.11 -4.67
CA VAL A 374 9.01 -0.32 -5.40
C VAL A 374 7.79 0.22 -4.69
N VAL A 375 6.92 0.97 -5.36
CA VAL A 375 5.69 1.55 -4.80
C VAL A 375 4.50 1.12 -5.64
N VAL A 376 3.48 0.55 -4.98
CA VAL A 376 2.21 0.20 -5.62
C VAL A 376 1.09 1.04 -5.00
N THR A 377 0.37 1.74 -5.86
CA THR A 377 -0.78 2.57 -5.50
C THR A 377 -1.98 2.11 -6.32
N PRO A 378 -2.93 1.35 -5.75
CA PRO A 378 -4.15 0.99 -6.45
C PRO A 378 -4.93 2.22 -6.93
N ALA A 379 -5.48 2.16 -8.14
CA ALA A 379 -6.46 3.09 -8.63
C ALA A 379 -7.77 2.84 -7.89
N ARG A 380 -8.48 3.93 -7.72
CA ARG A 380 -9.84 3.94 -7.17
C ARG A 380 -10.83 3.69 -8.29
#